data_AF-A0A7Y3MRD5-F1
#
_entry.id   AF-A0A7Y3MRD5-F1
#
_cell.length_a   1.000
_cell.length_b   1.000
_cell.length_c   1.000
_cell.angle_alpha   90.00
_cell.angle_beta   90.00
_cell.angle_gamma   90.00
#
_symmetry.space_group_name_H-M   'P 1'
#
loop_
_entity.id
_entity.type
_entity.pdbx_description
1 polymer ?
#
loop_
_entity_poly.entity_id
_entity_poly.type
_entity_poly.pdbx_seq_one_letter_code
_entity_poly.pdbx_strand_id
1 'polypeptide(L)'
;MNITRTIETVFRRFLPSPFAIAVILTLVTILLALFFTNGPSDKNHILAILSYWESGVWSNGLLVFAYQMMLILVLGHILVLSKPMNKLIQGLTNYVTNTRNAVILVSTTTMLVSFFNWGLGLIFGAILARKVAEAAQTRGFQINYPLVGAAGYVGLMIWHGGISGS
;
A
#
# COMPACT_ATOMS: atom_id res chain seq x y z
N MET A 1 -9.67 23.28 11.69
CA MET A 1 -9.91 22.13 10.79
C MET A 1 -10.90 21.14 11.40
N ASN A 2 -12.14 21.55 11.68
CA ASN A 2 -13.13 20.65 12.29
C ASN A 2 -13.64 19.61 11.29
N ILE A 3 -13.85 20.01 10.03
CA ILE A 3 -14.35 19.12 8.96
C ILE A 3 -13.40 17.95 8.71
N THR A 4 -12.09 18.20 8.56
CA THR A 4 -11.10 17.13 8.35
C THR A 4 -11.10 16.12 9.49
N ARG A 5 -11.23 16.61 10.73
CA ARG A 5 -11.27 15.77 11.94
C ARG A 5 -12.56 14.96 12.03
N THR A 6 -13.69 15.56 11.67
CA THR A 6 -14.99 14.87 11.59
C THR A 6 -14.95 13.77 10.53
N ILE A 7 -14.44 14.06 9.32
CA ILE A 7 -14.27 13.06 8.26
C ILE A 7 -13.37 11.92 8.73
N GLU A 8 -12.19 12.23 9.30
CA GLU A 8 -11.27 11.22 9.83
C GLU A 8 -11.96 10.32 10.87
N THR A 9 -12.70 10.91 11.81
CA THR A 9 -13.35 10.19 12.91
C THR A 9 -14.45 9.27 12.39
N VAL A 10 -15.27 9.75 11.46
CA VAL A 10 -16.32 8.93 10.82
C VAL A 10 -15.68 7.79 10.02
N PHE A 11 -14.66 8.09 9.20
CA PHE A 11 -14.02 7.09 8.36
C PHE A 11 -13.34 5.99 9.19
N ARG A 12 -12.59 6.35 10.23
CA ARG A 12 -11.97 5.39 11.15
C ARG A 12 -13.00 4.52 11.90
N ARG A 13 -14.20 5.06 12.15
CA ARG A 13 -15.25 4.35 12.92
C ARG A 13 -16.07 3.39 12.07
N PHE A 14 -16.30 3.71 10.80
CA PHE A 14 -17.20 2.95 9.93
C PHE A 14 -16.51 2.14 8.85
N LEU A 15 -15.29 2.51 8.43
CA LEU A 15 -14.59 1.77 7.39
C LEU A 15 -13.96 0.50 8.01
N PRO A 16 -14.41 -0.71 7.64
CA PRO A 16 -13.80 -1.93 8.13
C PRO A 16 -12.39 -2.08 7.54
N SER A 17 -11.58 -2.93 8.16
CA SER A 17 -10.31 -3.31 7.55
C SER A 17 -10.55 -4.01 6.20
N PRO A 18 -9.60 -3.96 5.25
CA PRO A 18 -9.73 -4.67 3.97
C PRO A 18 -10.05 -6.17 4.14
N PHE A 19 -9.48 -6.81 5.15
CA PHE A 19 -9.79 -8.20 5.49
C PHE A 19 -11.25 -8.37 5.96
N ALA A 20 -11.74 -7.50 6.84
CA ALA A 20 -13.12 -7.54 7.29
C ALA A 20 -14.10 -7.33 6.12
N ILE A 21 -13.79 -6.40 5.20
CA ILE A 21 -14.56 -6.22 3.96
C ILE A 21 -14.60 -7.53 3.16
N ALA A 22 -13.45 -8.19 2.96
CA ALA A 22 -13.38 -9.45 2.22
C ALA A 22 -14.21 -10.58 2.87
N VAL A 23 -14.18 -10.70 4.20
CA VAL A 23 -14.98 -11.69 4.95
C VAL A 23 -16.47 -11.39 4.82
N ILE A 24 -16.89 -10.13 4.99
CA ILE A 24 -18.29 -9.73 4.85
C ILE A 24 -18.78 -10.03 3.43
N LEU A 25 -18.01 -9.64 2.40
CA LEU A 25 -18.35 -9.93 1.01
C LEU A 25 -18.43 -11.43 0.73
N THR A 26 -17.55 -12.24 1.33
CA THR A 26 -17.60 -13.69 1.22
C THR A 26 -18.91 -14.24 1.79
N LEU A 27 -19.27 -13.84 3.02
CA LEU A 27 -20.52 -14.27 3.66
C LEU A 27 -21.75 -13.82 2.88
N VAL A 28 -21.79 -12.55 2.45
CA VAL A 28 -22.88 -12.02 1.63
C VAL A 28 -23.01 -12.80 0.33
N THR A 29 -21.89 -13.09 -0.34
CA THR A 29 -21.90 -13.85 -1.60
C THR A 29 -22.40 -15.29 -1.39
N ILE A 30 -21.99 -15.95 -0.30
CA ILE A 30 -22.48 -17.29 0.07
C ILE A 30 -24.00 -17.26 0.31
N LEU A 31 -24.50 -16.26 1.06
CA LEU A 31 -25.94 -16.11 1.31
C LEU A 31 -26.71 -15.85 0.02
N LEU A 32 -26.20 -14.96 -0.84
CA LEU A 32 -26.80 -14.70 -2.15
C LEU A 32 -26.84 -15.97 -3.01
N ALA A 33 -25.75 -16.73 -3.07
CA ALA A 33 -25.73 -18.01 -3.79
C ALA A 33 -26.75 -19.00 -3.20
N LEU A 34 -26.86 -19.09 -1.88
CA LEU A 34 -27.79 -20.00 -1.21
C LEU A 34 -29.26 -19.69 -1.55
N PHE A 35 -29.65 -18.41 -1.53
CA PHE A 35 -31.04 -18.00 -1.74
C PHE A 35 -31.44 -17.80 -3.20
N PHE A 36 -30.50 -17.46 -4.08
CA PHE A 36 -30.80 -17.07 -5.46
C PHE A 36 -30.30 -18.05 -6.53
N THR A 37 -29.66 -19.16 -6.15
CA THR A 37 -29.23 -20.19 -7.12
C THR A 37 -29.79 -21.56 -6.77
N ASN A 38 -29.99 -22.39 -7.79
CA ASN A 38 -30.40 -23.78 -7.62
C ASN A 38 -29.16 -24.67 -7.44
N GLY A 39 -29.23 -25.59 -6.48
CA GLY A 39 -28.15 -26.54 -6.23
C GLY A 39 -28.06 -27.64 -7.30
N PRO A 40 -26.90 -28.30 -7.42
CA PRO A 40 -26.78 -29.49 -8.26
C PRO A 40 -27.72 -30.60 -7.76
N SER A 41 -28.29 -31.40 -8.67
CA SER A 41 -29.21 -32.50 -8.32
C SER A 41 -28.56 -33.57 -7.45
N ASP A 42 -27.23 -33.72 -7.52
CA ASP A 42 -26.50 -34.86 -6.97
C ASP A 42 -25.74 -34.53 -5.68
N LYS A 43 -25.81 -33.28 -5.20
CA LYS A 43 -25.03 -32.80 -4.04
C LYS A 43 -25.85 -31.86 -3.17
N ASN A 44 -25.51 -31.81 -1.88
CA ASN A 44 -26.06 -30.79 -0.99
C ASN A 44 -25.66 -29.39 -1.48
N HIS A 45 -26.66 -28.50 -1.63
CA HIS A 45 -26.48 -27.14 -2.15
C HIS A 45 -25.43 -26.32 -1.38
N ILE A 46 -25.45 -26.40 -0.05
CA ILE A 46 -24.49 -25.67 0.81
C ILE A 46 -23.07 -26.19 0.57
N LEU A 47 -22.89 -27.52 0.52
CA LEU A 47 -21.59 -28.12 0.25
C LEU A 47 -21.07 -27.77 -1.15
N ALA A 48 -21.96 -27.68 -2.15
CA ALA A 48 -21.59 -27.25 -3.49
C ALA A 48 -21.09 -25.79 -3.51
N ILE A 49 -21.80 -24.87 -2.85
CA ILE A 49 -21.39 -23.46 -2.73
C ILE A 49 -20.03 -23.33 -2.03
N LEU A 50 -19.82 -24.06 -0.93
CA LEU A 50 -18.53 -24.05 -0.22
C LEU A 50 -17.40 -24.59 -1.10
N SER A 51 -17.66 -25.65 -1.88
CA SER A 51 -16.68 -26.18 -2.83
C SER A 51 -16.35 -25.19 -3.95
N TYR A 52 -17.31 -24.40 -4.43
CA TYR A 52 -17.04 -23.33 -5.39
C TYR A 52 -16.20 -22.21 -4.79
N TRP A 53 -16.52 -21.79 -3.56
CA TRP A 53 -15.70 -20.81 -2.83
C TRP A 53 -14.26 -21.30 -2.65
N GLU A 54 -14.09 -22.54 -2.18
CA GLU A 54 -12.78 -23.18 -2.04
C GLU A 54 -12.02 -23.17 -3.37
N SER A 55 -12.66 -23.65 -4.45
CA SER A 55 -12.03 -23.72 -5.77
C SER A 55 -11.60 -22.34 -6.30
N GLY A 56 -12.36 -21.28 -5.98
CA GLY A 56 -12.02 -19.91 -6.35
C GLY A 56 -10.82 -19.39 -5.57
N VAL A 57 -10.83 -19.53 -4.25
CA VAL A 57 -9.74 -19.10 -3.35
C VAL A 57 -8.44 -19.80 -3.73
N TRP A 58 -8.49 -21.10 -4.03
CA TRP A 58 -7.33 -21.91 -4.40
C TRP A 58 -7.07 -21.95 -5.91
N SER A 59 -7.67 -21.04 -6.69
CA SER A 59 -7.36 -20.96 -8.12
C SER A 59 -5.89 -20.59 -8.31
N ASN A 60 -5.17 -21.37 -9.11
CA ASN A 60 -3.73 -21.19 -9.33
C ASN A 60 -3.39 -19.76 -9.78
N GLY A 61 -4.21 -19.15 -10.64
CA GLY A 61 -4.00 -17.78 -11.10
C GLY A 61 -4.09 -16.74 -9.97
N LEU A 62 -5.10 -16.83 -9.10
CA LEU A 62 -5.25 -15.90 -7.98
C LEU A 62 -4.18 -16.13 -6.91
N LEU A 63 -3.78 -17.37 -6.66
CA LEU A 63 -2.68 -17.68 -5.74
C LEU A 63 -1.37 -17.09 -6.26
N VAL A 64 -1.01 -17.34 -7.53
CA VAL A 64 0.21 -16.78 -8.13
C VAL A 64 0.21 -15.26 -8.02
N PHE A 65 -0.90 -14.61 -8.38
CA PHE A 65 -1.05 -13.16 -8.24
C PHE A 65 -0.90 -12.71 -6.78
N ALA A 66 -1.55 -13.37 -5.83
CA ALA A 66 -1.48 -13.03 -4.41
C ALA A 66 -0.04 -13.14 -3.87
N TYR A 67 0.67 -14.23 -4.20
CA TYR A 67 2.07 -14.40 -3.82
C TYR A 67 2.98 -13.38 -4.49
N GLN A 68 2.78 -13.05 -5.77
CA GLN A 68 3.54 -11.99 -6.45
C GLN A 68 3.37 -10.65 -5.73
N MET A 69 2.14 -10.25 -5.43
CA MET A 69 1.84 -9.00 -4.73
C MET A 69 2.41 -9.00 -3.30
N MET A 70 2.30 -10.11 -2.58
CA MET A 70 2.90 -10.27 -1.25
C MET A 70 4.42 -10.12 -1.30
N LEU A 71 5.09 -10.81 -2.22
CA LEU A 71 6.54 -10.77 -2.37
C LEU A 71 7.03 -9.38 -2.80
N ILE A 72 6.32 -8.68 -3.69
CA ILE A 72 6.67 -7.31 -4.08
C ILE A 72 6.75 -6.40 -2.84
N LEU A 73 5.75 -6.49 -1.95
CA LEU A 73 5.71 -5.67 -0.72
C LEU A 73 6.75 -6.12 0.31
N VAL A 74 6.87 -7.42 0.57
CA VAL A 74 7.80 -7.97 1.56
C VAL A 74 9.26 -7.74 1.15
N LEU A 75 9.61 -8.08 -0.10
CA LEU A 75 10.96 -7.88 -0.62
C LEU A 75 11.29 -6.39 -0.75
N GLY A 76 10.34 -5.56 -1.19
CA GLY A 76 10.49 -4.11 -1.18
C GLY A 76 10.80 -3.58 0.22
N HIS A 77 10.08 -4.09 1.24
CA HIS A 77 10.31 -3.69 2.62
C HIS A 77 11.69 -4.08 3.14
N ILE A 78 12.07 -5.34 2.93
CA ILE A 78 13.39 -5.86 3.33
C ILE A 78 14.51 -5.08 2.63
N LEU A 79 14.37 -4.81 1.33
CA LEU A 79 15.36 -4.08 0.56
C LEU A 79 15.54 -2.65 1.09
N VAL A 80 14.44 -1.95 1.43
CA VAL A 80 14.55 -0.59 1.95
C VAL A 80 15.19 -0.52 3.34
N LEU A 81 14.98 -1.54 4.17
CA LEU A 81 15.60 -1.64 5.50
C LEU A 81 17.05 -2.12 5.47
N SER A 82 17.55 -2.56 4.32
CA SER A 82 18.92 -3.05 4.19
C SER A 82 19.96 -1.97 4.53
N LYS A 83 21.14 -2.39 5.02
CA LYS A 83 22.26 -1.48 5.35
C LYS A 83 22.64 -0.56 4.17
N PRO A 84 22.74 -1.03 2.91
CA PRO A 84 23.04 -0.17 1.77
C PRO A 84 21.98 0.91 1.56
N MET A 85 20.70 0.55 1.61
CA MET A 85 19.63 1.53 1.41
C MET A 85 19.56 2.54 2.55
N ASN A 86 19.75 2.09 3.80
CA ASN A 86 19.79 3.01 4.94
C ASN A 86 20.94 4.03 4.80
N LYS A 87 22.12 3.61 4.32
CA LYS A 87 23.23 4.54 4.01
C LYS A 87 22.85 5.53 2.90
N LEU A 88 22.22 5.06 1.83
CA LEU A 88 21.74 5.92 0.75
C LEU A 88 20.76 6.97 1.28
N ILE A 89 19.73 6.54 2.02
CA ILE A 89 18.70 7.41 2.60
C ILE A 89 19.33 8.46 3.53
N GLN A 90 20.23 8.06 4.41
CA GLN A 90 20.95 9.00 5.29
C GLN A 90 21.74 10.02 4.47
N GLY A 91 22.48 9.57 3.44
CA GLY A 91 23.19 10.44 2.53
C GLY A 91 22.27 11.46 1.84
N LEU A 92 21.11 11.02 1.36
CA LEU A 92 20.11 11.91 0.75
C LEU A 92 19.62 12.97 1.73
N THR A 93 19.38 12.62 2.99
CA THR A 93 18.90 13.59 3.99
C THR A 93 19.89 14.74 4.25
N ASN A 94 21.18 14.59 3.93
CA ASN A 94 22.18 15.64 4.09
C ASN A 94 21.91 16.88 3.20
N TYR A 95 21.18 16.70 2.10
CA TYR A 95 20.83 17.81 1.18
C TYR A 95 19.60 18.60 1.61
N VAL A 96 18.93 18.19 2.69
CA VAL A 96 17.70 18.85 3.19
C VAL A 96 18.03 19.85 4.29
N THR A 97 17.52 21.06 4.14
CA THR A 97 17.70 22.18 5.08
C THR A 97 16.42 23.00 5.30
N ASN A 98 15.38 22.78 4.50
CA ASN A 98 14.10 23.49 4.59
C ASN A 98 12.98 22.67 3.91
N THR A 99 11.74 23.17 3.94
CA THR A 99 10.59 22.48 3.32
C THR A 99 10.76 22.32 1.80
N ARG A 100 11.30 23.32 1.10
CA ARG A 100 11.40 23.31 -0.37
C ARG A 100 12.32 22.20 -0.86
N ASN A 101 13.55 22.12 -0.34
CA ASN A 101 14.47 21.05 -0.74
C ASN A 101 14.04 19.67 -0.21
N ALA A 102 13.38 19.59 0.95
CA ALA A 102 12.76 18.36 1.42
C ALA A 102 11.75 17.80 0.40
N VAL A 103 10.80 18.61 -0.04
CA VAL A 103 9.76 18.20 -0.98
C VAL A 103 10.36 17.80 -2.33
N ILE A 104 11.25 18.63 -2.90
CA ILE A 104 11.90 18.32 -4.18
C ILE A 104 12.66 17.00 -4.11
N LEU A 105 13.47 16.81 -3.06
CA LEU A 105 14.27 15.60 -2.89
C LEU A 105 13.38 14.36 -2.74
N VAL A 106 12.40 14.41 -1.83
CA VAL A 106 11.50 13.28 -1.58
C VAL A 106 10.70 12.94 -2.83
N SER A 107 10.09 13.93 -3.49
CA SER A 107 9.31 13.68 -4.70
C SER A 107 10.14 13.09 -5.84
N THR A 108 11.29 13.68 -6.16
CA THR A 108 12.13 13.22 -7.28
C THR A 108 12.69 11.82 -7.04
N THR A 109 13.23 11.55 -5.85
CA THR A 109 13.76 10.23 -5.52
C THR A 109 12.67 9.16 -5.44
N THR A 110 11.51 9.48 -4.85
CA THR A 110 10.35 8.56 -4.85
C THR A 110 9.90 8.26 -6.27
N MET A 111 9.75 9.29 -7.12
CA MET A 111 9.40 9.10 -8.53
C MET A 111 10.39 8.19 -9.25
N LEU A 112 11.70 8.42 -9.09
CA LEU A 112 12.72 7.57 -9.70
C LEU A 112 12.58 6.12 -9.24
N VAL A 113 12.45 5.87 -7.94
CA VAL A 113 12.30 4.51 -7.40
C VAL A 113 11.00 3.86 -7.87
N SER A 114 9.87 4.59 -7.85
CA SER A 114 8.58 4.12 -8.36
C SER A 114 8.57 3.85 -9.86
N PHE A 115 9.39 4.57 -10.64
CA PHE A 115 9.55 4.33 -12.07
C PHE A 115 10.19 2.96 -12.34
N PHE A 116 11.13 2.52 -11.49
CA PHE A 116 11.71 1.17 -11.59
C PHE A 116 10.78 0.09 -11.03
N ASN A 117 10.23 0.33 -9.83
CA ASN A 117 9.32 -0.60 -9.19
C ASN A 117 8.33 0.13 -8.29
N TRP A 118 7.04 -0.01 -8.59
CA TRP A 118 5.97 0.68 -7.86
C TRP A 118 5.92 0.29 -6.37
N GLY A 119 6.09 -0.99 -6.04
CA GLY A 119 6.03 -1.49 -4.66
C GLY A 119 7.20 -1.01 -3.80
N LEU A 120 8.40 -0.99 -4.38
CA LEU A 120 9.59 -0.42 -3.76
C LEU A 120 9.43 1.08 -3.51
N GLY A 121 8.93 1.81 -4.52
CA GLY A 121 8.74 3.26 -4.43
C GLY A 121 7.76 3.67 -3.33
N LEU A 122 6.69 2.91 -3.12
CA LEU A 122 5.71 3.13 -2.04
C LEU A 122 6.40 3.08 -0.66
N ILE A 123 7.23 2.07 -0.44
CA ILE A 123 7.93 1.88 0.85
C ILE A 123 9.07 2.88 1.02
N PHE A 124 9.84 3.10 -0.05
CA PHE A 124 10.96 4.04 -0.05
C PHE A 124 10.50 5.47 0.26
N GLY A 125 9.44 5.95 -0.40
CA GLY A 125 8.91 7.30 -0.19
C GLY A 125 8.47 7.54 1.26
N ALA A 126 7.77 6.58 1.85
CA ALA A 126 7.33 6.66 3.25
C ALA A 126 8.52 6.71 4.23
N ILE A 127 9.53 5.85 4.03
CA ILE A 127 10.72 5.80 4.89
C ILE A 127 11.57 7.06 4.71
N LEU A 128 11.77 7.53 3.49
CA LEU A 128 12.54 8.73 3.21
C LEU A 128 11.87 9.97 3.82
N ALA A 129 10.54 10.13 3.68
CA ALA A 129 9.81 11.23 4.30
C ALA A 129 10.00 11.25 5.83
N ARG A 130 9.91 10.07 6.48
CA ARG A 130 10.20 9.94 7.92
C ARG A 130 11.63 10.32 8.26
N LYS A 131 12.61 9.85 7.49
CA LYS A 131 14.04 10.13 7.71
C LYS A 131 14.38 11.59 7.51
N VAL A 132 13.73 12.27 6.58
CA VAL A 132 13.84 13.73 6.41
C VAL A 132 13.31 14.48 7.63
N ALA A 133 12.19 14.03 8.22
CA ALA A 133 11.67 14.62 9.46
C ALA A 133 12.60 14.39 10.66
N GLU A 134 13.14 13.17 10.81
CA GLU A 134 14.14 12.85 11.83
C GLU A 134 15.39 13.75 11.67
N ALA A 135 15.86 13.97 10.43
CA ALA A 135 16.99 14.85 10.14
C ALA A 135 16.70 16.32 10.46
N ALA A 136 15.50 16.81 10.13
CA ALA A 136 15.05 18.17 10.45
C ALA A 136 15.04 18.42 11.97
N GLN A 137 14.49 17.47 12.73
CA GLN A 137 14.48 17.52 14.19
C GLN A 137 15.90 17.51 14.77
N THR A 138 16.78 16.65 14.25
CA THR A 138 18.16 16.50 14.75
C THR A 138 19.02 17.72 14.45
N ARG A 139 18.84 18.37 13.30
CA ARG A 139 19.65 19.52 12.85
C ARG A 139 19.01 20.89 13.16
N GLY A 140 17.83 20.92 13.77
CA GLY A 140 17.20 22.15 14.25
C GLY A 140 16.57 23.04 13.19
N PHE A 141 16.09 22.48 12.06
CA PHE A 141 15.35 23.25 11.05
C PHE A 141 13.91 22.78 10.91
N GLN A 142 13.04 23.67 10.43
CA GLN A 142 11.60 23.40 10.31
C GLN A 142 11.26 22.85 8.93
N ILE A 143 10.34 21.87 8.90
CA ILE A 143 9.73 21.35 7.68
C ILE A 143 8.21 21.27 7.82
N ASN A 144 7.49 21.45 6.72
CA ASN A 144 6.08 21.05 6.64
C ASN A 144 6.00 19.53 6.46
N TYR A 145 5.97 18.79 7.56
CA TYR A 145 5.98 17.31 7.53
C TYR A 145 4.81 16.70 6.76
N PRO A 146 3.55 17.18 6.89
CA PRO A 146 2.45 16.71 6.04
C PRO A 146 2.74 16.85 4.54
N LEU A 147 3.33 17.97 4.12
CA LEU A 147 3.69 18.19 2.71
C LEU A 147 4.83 17.26 2.25
N VAL A 148 5.82 17.01 3.11
CA VAL A 148 6.89 16.03 2.84
C VAL A 148 6.34 14.60 2.78
N GLY A 149 5.35 14.27 3.61
CA GLY A 149 4.61 13.01 3.54
C GLY A 149 3.89 12.87 2.20
N ALA A 150 3.17 13.91 1.76
CA ALA A 150 2.52 13.93 0.45
C ALA A 150 3.53 13.80 -0.71
N ALA A 151 4.71 14.43 -0.59
CA ALA A 151 5.80 14.30 -1.56
C ALA A 151 6.26 12.85 -1.74
N GLY A 152 6.23 12.04 -0.68
CA GLY A 152 6.56 10.61 -0.73
C GLY A 152 5.51 9.74 -1.43
N TYR A 153 4.30 10.25 -1.70
CA TYR A 153 3.27 9.56 -2.47
C TYR A 153 3.30 9.89 -3.96
N VAL A 154 4.06 10.91 -4.38
CA VAL A 154 4.10 11.38 -5.77
C VAL A 154 4.54 10.29 -6.76
N GLY A 155 5.34 9.32 -6.31
CA GLY A 155 5.71 8.16 -7.14
C GLY A 155 4.50 7.35 -7.63
N LEU A 156 3.40 7.32 -6.87
CA LEU A 156 2.15 6.67 -7.26
C LEU A 156 1.36 7.43 -8.35
N MET A 157 1.81 8.62 -8.76
CA MET A 157 1.22 9.31 -9.92
C MET A 157 1.84 8.87 -11.24
N ILE A 158 3.06 8.29 -11.21
CA ILE A 158 3.82 7.99 -12.43
C ILE A 158 4.13 6.50 -12.61
N TRP A 159 3.90 5.67 -11.59
CA TRP A 159 4.34 4.28 -11.58
C TRP A 159 3.80 3.43 -12.74
N HIS A 160 2.58 3.72 -13.22
CA HIS A 160 1.99 3.04 -14.39
C HIS A 160 2.77 3.32 -15.69
N GLY A 161 3.43 4.47 -15.80
CA GLY A 161 4.32 4.79 -16.92
C GLY A 161 5.77 4.32 -16.72
N GLY A 162 6.04 3.59 -15.62
CA GLY A 162 7.35 3.06 -15.29
C GLY A 162 7.63 1.69 -15.92
N ILE A 163 8.84 1.19 -15.68
CA ILE A 163 9.31 -0.12 -16.16
C ILE A 163 8.48 -1.27 -15.57
N SER A 164 7.94 -1.08 -14.36
CA SER A 164 7.05 -2.03 -13.69
C SER A 164 5.55 -1.79 -13.96
N GLY A 165 5.21 -0.87 -14.86
CA GLY A 165 3.82 -0.55 -15.20
C GLY A 165 3.17 -1.69 -15.98
N SER A 166 1.96 -2.06 -15.58
CA SER A 166 1.06 -2.98 -16.29
C SER A 166 -0.16 -2.24 -16.80
#